data_AF-A0A1M5T5W9-F1
#
_entry.id   AF-A0A1M5T5W9-F1
#
_cell.length_a   1.000
_cell.length_b   1.000
_cell.length_c   1.000
_cell.angle_alpha   90.00
_cell.angle_beta   90.00
_cell.angle_gamma   90.00
#
_symmetry.space_group_name_H-M   'P 1'
#
loop_
_entity.id
_entity.type
_entity.pdbx_description
1 polymer ?
#
loop_
_entity_poly.entity_id
_entity_poly.type
_entity_poly.pdbx_seq_one_letter_code
_entity_poly.pdbx_strand_id
1 'polypeptide(L)'
;MKKLLALLLIVPFLSFGQVSEDEKKDIETYALKMCGCFNNILNELHPKAIKAINILATEGQQKMEQYITKVLQEESDAEQQAFMKSFQVMQEPAFGARIENCDTSSIQDKALKRRFDNPKTEAHKYLMNYLSSEDSCKVLKVFYDMGTSQN
;
A
#
# COMPACT_ATOMS: atom_id res chain seq x y z
N MET A 1 -13.81 -58.75 -14.97
CA MET A 1 -13.34 -57.85 -16.04
C MET A 1 -13.90 -56.47 -15.72
N LYS A 2 -13.16 -55.54 -15.10
CA LYS A 2 -12.08 -54.69 -15.65
C LYS A 2 -12.55 -53.86 -16.88
N LYS A 3 -12.51 -52.53 -16.70
CA LYS A 3 -12.55 -51.43 -17.70
C LYS A 3 -13.98 -51.07 -18.17
N LEU A 4 -14.42 -49.82 -18.25
CA LEU A 4 -13.77 -48.51 -18.40
C LEU A 4 -14.51 -47.48 -17.52
N LEU A 5 -13.80 -46.74 -16.67
CA LEU A 5 -13.38 -45.34 -16.91
C LEU A 5 -14.57 -44.37 -17.10
N ALA A 6 -14.88 -43.56 -16.09
CA ALA A 6 -14.15 -42.31 -15.84
C ALA A 6 -14.33 -41.26 -16.96
N LEU A 7 -15.58 -41.00 -17.35
CA LEU A 7 -15.93 -39.77 -18.05
C LEU A 7 -17.11 -39.11 -17.34
N LEU A 8 -16.98 -37.80 -17.13
CA LEU A 8 -18.00 -36.86 -16.65
C LEU A 8 -17.96 -36.47 -15.16
N LEU A 9 -16.79 -36.56 -14.51
CA LEU A 9 -16.34 -35.49 -13.63
C LEU A 9 -15.91 -34.29 -14.50
N ILE A 10 -16.83 -33.70 -15.27
CA ILE A 10 -16.66 -32.33 -15.73
C ILE A 10 -17.06 -31.46 -14.55
N VAL A 11 -16.19 -31.43 -13.53
CA VAL A 11 -16.05 -30.21 -12.75
C VAL A 11 -15.48 -29.23 -13.76
N PRO A 12 -16.23 -28.19 -14.18
CA PRO A 12 -15.58 -27.10 -14.86
C PRO A 12 -14.61 -26.56 -13.82
N PHE A 13 -13.33 -26.87 -13.97
CA PHE A 13 -12.27 -26.15 -13.28
C PHE A 13 -12.46 -24.70 -13.68
N LEU A 14 -13.17 -23.95 -12.84
CA LEU A 14 -13.28 -22.51 -12.79
C LEU A 14 -11.86 -21.97 -12.55
N SER A 15 -11.03 -22.05 -13.59
CA SER A 15 -9.64 -21.58 -13.60
C SER A 15 -9.51 -20.33 -14.45
N PHE A 16 -10.63 -19.66 -14.76
CA PHE A 16 -10.64 -18.31 -15.28
C PHE A 16 -10.65 -17.33 -14.11
N GLY A 17 -9.45 -16.91 -13.68
CA GLY A 17 -9.29 -15.78 -12.75
C GLY A 17 -7.97 -15.74 -12.00
N GLN A 18 -7.31 -16.88 -11.74
CA GLN A 18 -6.13 -16.86 -10.86
C GLN A 18 -4.92 -16.16 -11.49
N VAL A 19 -4.29 -15.30 -10.69
CA VAL A 19 -3.02 -14.64 -11.03
C VAL A 19 -1.94 -15.72 -11.19
N SER A 20 -1.26 -15.72 -12.35
CA SER A 20 -0.18 -16.67 -12.62
C SER A 20 1.05 -16.40 -11.73
N GLU A 21 1.93 -17.39 -11.53
CA GLU A 21 3.14 -17.20 -10.70
C GLU A 21 4.08 -16.10 -11.22
N ASP A 22 4.20 -15.95 -12.53
CA ASP A 22 5.01 -14.88 -13.12
C ASP A 22 4.35 -13.50 -12.89
N GLU A 23 3.02 -13.42 -13.05
CA GLU A 23 2.27 -12.20 -12.76
C GLU A 23 2.31 -11.83 -11.27
N LYS A 24 2.32 -12.82 -10.36
CA LYS A 24 2.52 -12.57 -8.92
C LYS A 24 3.87 -11.92 -8.67
N LYS A 25 4.95 -12.46 -9.22
CA LYS A 25 6.30 -11.88 -9.08
C LYS A 25 6.37 -10.45 -9.60
N ASP A 26 5.71 -10.16 -10.71
CA ASP A 26 5.63 -8.80 -11.26
C ASP A 26 4.85 -7.87 -10.32
N ILE A 27 3.73 -8.33 -9.75
CA ILE A 27 2.95 -7.57 -8.76
C ILE A 27 3.78 -7.29 -7.51
N GLU A 28 4.45 -8.29 -6.96
CA GLU A 28 5.27 -8.18 -5.75
C GLU A 28 6.45 -7.23 -6.00
N THR A 29 7.12 -7.37 -7.14
CA THR A 29 8.21 -6.47 -7.54
C THR A 29 7.75 -5.02 -7.68
N TYR A 30 6.58 -4.80 -8.30
CA TYR A 30 5.98 -3.49 -8.39
C TYR A 30 5.64 -2.93 -7.00
N ALA A 31 4.98 -3.72 -6.15
CA ALA A 31 4.58 -3.34 -4.81
C ALA A 31 5.79 -2.94 -3.96
N LEU A 32 6.84 -3.77 -3.92
CA LEU A 32 8.06 -3.48 -3.16
C LEU A 32 8.75 -2.20 -3.63
N LYS A 33 8.79 -1.95 -4.95
CA LYS A 33 9.33 -0.69 -5.49
C LYS A 33 8.49 0.52 -5.04
N MET A 34 7.16 0.40 -5.10
CA MET A 34 6.24 1.44 -4.64
C MET A 34 6.41 1.72 -3.15
N CYS A 35 6.37 0.69 -2.31
CA CYS A 35 6.51 0.79 -0.87
C CYS A 35 7.87 1.38 -0.49
N GLY A 36 8.95 0.90 -1.11
CA GLY A 36 10.30 1.44 -0.90
C GLY A 36 10.41 2.92 -1.27
N CYS A 37 9.88 3.31 -2.44
CA CYS A 37 9.87 4.71 -2.86
C CYS A 37 9.05 5.60 -1.92
N PHE A 38 7.86 5.16 -1.54
CA PHE A 38 6.99 5.88 -0.61
C PHE A 38 7.65 6.04 0.77
N ASN A 39 8.24 4.99 1.32
CA ASN A 39 8.96 5.05 2.59
C ASN A 39 10.18 5.98 2.53
N ASN A 40 10.88 6.03 1.39
CA ASN A 40 11.98 6.97 1.20
C ASN A 40 11.50 8.44 1.22
N ILE A 41 10.34 8.73 0.65
CA ILE A 41 9.73 10.06 0.73
C ILE A 41 9.39 10.39 2.20
N LEU A 42 8.83 9.45 2.95
CA LEU A 42 8.51 9.64 4.37
C LEU A 42 9.73 9.89 5.26
N ASN A 43 10.90 9.37 4.91
CA ASN A 43 12.14 9.56 5.66
C ASN A 43 12.63 11.02 5.70
N GLU A 44 12.04 11.90 4.90
CA GLU A 44 12.31 13.35 4.94
C GLU A 44 11.51 14.08 6.02
N LEU A 45 10.52 13.41 6.61
CA LEU A 45 9.72 13.96 7.69
C LEU A 45 10.45 13.86 9.03
N HIS A 46 9.96 14.62 10.00
CA HIS A 46 10.44 14.54 11.37
C HIS A 46 10.26 13.10 11.93
N PRO A 47 11.23 12.52 12.66
CA PRO A 47 11.15 11.14 13.15
C PRO A 47 9.88 10.82 13.95
N LYS A 48 9.38 11.79 14.74
CA LYS A 48 8.11 11.64 15.47
C LYS A 48 6.89 11.63 14.55
N ALA A 49 6.92 12.35 13.43
CA ALA A 49 5.85 12.30 12.43
C ALA A 49 5.83 10.93 11.74
N ILE A 50 7.00 10.40 11.38
CA ILE A 50 7.13 9.02 10.87
C ILE A 50 6.57 8.02 11.88
N LYS A 51 6.87 8.20 13.18
CA LYS A 51 6.31 7.34 14.23
C LYS A 51 4.78 7.45 14.32
N ALA A 52 4.20 8.64 14.24
CA ALA A 52 2.75 8.82 14.23
C ALA A 52 2.10 8.08 13.05
N ILE A 53 2.70 8.20 11.86
CA ILE A 53 2.26 7.52 10.64
C ILE A 53 2.35 5.99 10.78
N ASN A 54 3.43 5.48 11.37
CA ASN A 54 3.55 4.05 11.65
C ASN A 54 2.50 3.56 12.66
N ILE A 55 2.25 4.34 13.72
CA ILE A 55 1.18 4.03 14.69
C ILE A 55 -0.17 3.98 14.00
N LEU A 56 -0.46 4.93 13.09
CA LEU A 56 -1.69 4.88 12.29
C LEU A 56 -1.77 3.58 11.48
N ALA A 57 -0.65 3.17 10.86
CA ALA A 57 -0.59 1.98 10.03
C ALA A 57 -0.72 0.66 10.81
N THR A 58 -0.30 0.61 12.08
CA THR A 58 -0.24 -0.64 12.86
C THR A 58 -1.23 -0.73 14.01
N GLU A 59 -1.55 0.40 14.65
CA GLU A 59 -2.37 0.49 15.87
C GLU A 59 -3.64 1.33 15.66
N GLY A 60 -3.76 2.02 14.52
CA GLY A 60 -4.94 2.78 14.13
C GLY A 60 -4.99 4.21 14.64
N GLN A 61 -6.03 4.93 14.20
CA GLN A 61 -6.17 6.38 14.37
C GLN A 61 -6.19 6.82 15.84
N GLN A 62 -6.91 6.12 16.71
CA GLN A 62 -7.02 6.49 18.13
C GLN A 62 -5.65 6.50 18.82
N LYS A 63 -4.78 5.55 18.51
CA LYS A 63 -3.43 5.45 19.08
C LYS A 63 -2.51 6.52 18.51
N MET A 64 -2.65 6.83 17.23
CA MET A 64 -1.94 7.95 16.61
C MET A 64 -2.32 9.28 17.27
N GLU A 65 -3.60 9.55 17.50
CA GLU A 65 -4.08 10.80 18.13
C GLU A 65 -3.57 10.95 19.57
N GLN A 66 -3.56 9.85 20.34
CA GLN A 66 -2.97 9.83 21.69
C GLN A 66 -1.48 10.16 21.65
N TYR A 67 -0.75 9.59 20.68
CA TYR A 67 0.67 9.87 20.51
C TYR A 67 0.94 11.34 20.10
N ILE A 68 0.18 11.88 19.14
CA ILE A 68 0.26 13.28 18.73
C ILE A 68 0.02 14.20 19.94
N THR A 69 -1.04 13.94 20.71
CA THR A 69 -1.37 14.73 21.91
C THR A 69 -0.21 14.73 22.91
N LYS A 70 0.39 13.56 23.15
CA LYS A 70 1.54 13.42 24.03
C LYS A 70 2.74 14.26 23.56
N VAL A 71 3.07 14.19 22.27
CA VAL A 71 4.17 14.98 21.67
C VAL A 71 3.91 16.49 21.86
N LEU A 72 2.67 16.95 21.67
CA LEU A 72 2.30 18.36 21.83
C LEU A 72 2.24 18.84 23.29
N GLN A 73 2.24 17.93 24.26
CA GLN A 73 2.22 18.28 25.69
C GLN A 73 3.60 18.21 26.34
N GLU A 74 4.44 17.28 25.90
CA GLU A 74 5.69 16.93 26.59
C GLU A 74 6.94 17.53 25.94
N GLU A 75 6.87 17.90 24.66
CA GLU A 75 8.04 18.36 23.91
C GLU A 75 8.20 19.88 23.93
N SER A 76 9.42 20.35 23.66
CA SER A 76 9.69 21.79 23.53
C SER A 76 8.95 22.41 22.34
N ASP A 77 8.67 23.72 22.39
CA ASP A 77 8.01 24.45 21.30
C ASP A 77 8.70 24.26 19.94
N ALA A 78 10.04 24.27 19.91
CA ALA A 78 10.81 24.06 18.69
C ALA A 78 10.58 22.66 18.09
N GLU A 79 10.52 21.65 18.95
CA GLU A 79 10.27 20.26 18.56
C GLU A 79 8.83 20.09 18.07
N GLN A 80 7.85 20.68 18.77
CA GLN A 80 6.45 20.67 18.34
C GLN A 80 6.28 21.33 16.97
N GLN A 81 6.94 22.47 16.73
CA GLN A 81 6.91 23.15 15.44
C GLN A 81 7.51 22.29 14.32
N ALA A 82 8.67 21.66 14.55
CA ALA A 82 9.30 20.76 13.58
C ALA A 82 8.43 19.53 13.28
N PHE A 83 7.81 18.96 14.31
CA PHE A 83 6.86 17.86 14.18
C PHE A 83 5.63 18.28 13.34
N MET A 84 4.99 19.40 13.67
CA MET A 84 3.80 19.88 12.95
C MET A 84 4.11 20.27 11.50
N LYS A 85 5.30 20.82 11.24
CA LYS A 85 5.77 21.14 9.88
C LYS A 85 5.80 19.91 8.97
N SER A 86 6.06 18.73 9.52
CA SER A 86 6.05 17.49 8.72
C SER A 86 4.67 17.20 8.11
N PHE A 87 3.61 17.40 8.88
CA PHE A 87 2.25 17.22 8.38
C PHE A 87 1.83 18.32 7.40
N GLN A 88 2.41 19.52 7.50
CA GLN A 88 2.23 20.58 6.49
C GLN A 88 2.90 20.20 5.18
N VAL A 89 4.14 19.71 5.21
CA VAL A 89 4.86 19.22 4.02
C VAL A 89 4.06 18.13 3.31
N MET A 90 3.46 17.20 4.05
CA MET A 90 2.61 16.15 3.46
C MET A 90 1.36 16.68 2.75
N GLN A 91 0.87 17.86 3.11
CA GLN A 91 -0.27 18.51 2.47
C GLN A 91 0.13 19.33 1.23
N GLU A 92 1.43 19.54 1.01
CA GLU A 92 1.89 20.29 -0.16
C GLU A 92 1.67 19.47 -1.44
N PRO A 93 1.20 20.09 -2.54
CA PRO A 93 1.02 19.39 -3.82
C PRO A 93 2.29 18.69 -4.32
N ALA A 94 3.47 19.25 -4.02
CA ALA A 94 4.75 18.67 -4.38
C ALA A 94 4.98 17.30 -3.71
N PHE A 95 4.46 17.08 -2.51
CA PHE A 95 4.57 15.81 -1.81
C PHE A 95 3.73 14.73 -2.50
N GLY A 96 2.48 15.04 -2.86
CA GLY A 96 1.61 14.16 -3.64
C GLY A 96 2.21 13.80 -5.01
N ALA A 97 2.73 14.79 -5.74
CA ALA A 97 3.38 14.56 -7.03
C ALA A 97 4.60 13.61 -6.94
N ARG A 98 5.34 13.66 -5.82
CA ARG A 98 6.45 12.72 -5.59
C ARG A 98 5.98 11.30 -5.33
N ILE A 99 4.86 11.13 -4.62
CA ILE A 99 4.23 9.81 -4.45
C ILE A 99 3.74 9.27 -5.79
N GLU A 100 3.11 10.10 -6.62
CA GLU A 100 2.69 9.71 -7.97
C GLU A 100 3.88 9.28 -8.84
N ASN A 101 5.02 9.96 -8.71
CA ASN A 101 6.26 9.59 -9.40
C ASN A 101 6.87 8.26 -8.91
N CYS A 102 6.44 7.72 -7.77
CA CYS A 102 6.80 6.35 -7.39
C CYS A 102 6.13 5.30 -8.29
N ASP A 103 4.98 5.63 -8.91
CA ASP A 103 4.24 4.71 -9.76
C ASP A 103 4.97 4.40 -11.07
N THR A 104 5.78 3.35 -11.02
CA THR A 104 6.52 2.84 -12.18
C THR A 104 5.70 1.85 -13.02
N SER A 105 4.42 1.58 -12.71
CA SER A 105 3.61 0.58 -13.43
C SER A 105 3.44 0.93 -14.91
N SER A 106 3.38 2.22 -15.24
CA SER A 106 3.31 2.71 -16.62
C SER A 106 4.58 2.47 -17.44
N ILE A 107 5.73 2.33 -16.76
CA ILE A 107 7.06 2.13 -17.33
C ILE A 107 7.37 0.63 -17.50
N GLN A 108 6.78 -0.23 -16.66
CA GLN A 108 7.05 -1.68 -16.66
C GLN A 108 6.11 -2.45 -17.60
N ASP A 109 4.78 -2.20 -17.55
CA ASP A 109 3.81 -2.79 -18.48
C ASP A 109 2.43 -2.07 -18.38
N LYS A 110 1.99 -1.44 -19.48
CA LYS A 110 0.70 -0.74 -19.54
C LYS A 110 -0.52 -1.67 -19.35
N ALA A 111 -0.42 -2.93 -19.76
CA ALA A 111 -1.49 -3.91 -19.56
C ALA A 111 -1.58 -4.33 -18.08
N LEU A 112 -0.44 -4.49 -17.43
CA LEU A 112 -0.35 -4.74 -15.99
C LEU A 112 -0.90 -3.57 -15.17
N LYS A 113 -0.53 -2.33 -15.49
CA LYS A 113 -1.11 -1.12 -14.85
C LYS A 113 -2.64 -1.09 -14.90
N ARG A 114 -3.23 -1.33 -16.08
CA ARG A 114 -4.70 -1.35 -16.25
C ARG A 114 -5.39 -2.40 -15.38
N ARG A 115 -4.70 -3.52 -15.10
CA ARG A 115 -5.22 -4.55 -14.20
C ARG A 115 -5.12 -4.09 -12.75
N PHE A 116 -4.00 -3.49 -12.34
CA PHE A 116 -3.83 -2.96 -10.98
C PHE A 116 -4.82 -1.85 -10.66
N ASP A 117 -5.12 -0.98 -11.61
CA ASP A 117 -6.04 0.14 -11.40
C ASP A 117 -7.53 -0.30 -11.39
N ASN A 118 -7.83 -1.55 -11.77
CA ASN A 118 -9.21 -2.05 -11.82
C ASN A 118 -9.51 -2.96 -10.60
N PRO A 119 -10.36 -2.50 -9.66
CA PRO A 119 -10.64 -3.23 -8.41
C PRO A 119 -11.37 -4.56 -8.61
N LYS A 120 -11.92 -4.81 -9.81
CA LYS A 120 -12.61 -6.05 -10.15
C LYS A 120 -11.66 -7.17 -10.59
N THR A 121 -10.37 -6.89 -10.80
CA THR A 121 -9.41 -7.89 -11.27
C THR A 121 -8.77 -8.65 -10.12
N GLU A 122 -8.40 -9.90 -10.36
CA GLU A 122 -7.65 -10.70 -9.38
C GLU A 122 -6.23 -10.16 -9.15
N ALA A 123 -5.63 -9.51 -10.15
CA ALA A 123 -4.35 -8.82 -10.00
C ALA A 123 -4.44 -7.68 -8.97
N HIS A 124 -5.50 -6.87 -9.02
CA HIS A 124 -5.74 -5.84 -8.02
C HIS A 124 -5.94 -6.43 -6.62
N LYS A 125 -6.78 -7.46 -6.50
CA LYS A 125 -7.01 -8.14 -5.20
C LYS A 125 -5.71 -8.72 -4.64
N TYR A 126 -4.90 -9.34 -5.49
CA TYR A 126 -3.59 -9.87 -5.09
C TYR A 126 -2.65 -8.75 -4.63
N LEU A 127 -2.56 -7.64 -5.37
CA LEU A 127 -1.79 -6.46 -4.97
C LEU A 127 -2.24 -5.94 -3.60
N MET A 128 -3.55 -5.75 -3.38
CA MET A 128 -4.07 -5.26 -2.09
C MET A 128 -3.77 -6.22 -0.93
N ASN A 129 -3.88 -7.52 -1.17
CA ASN A 129 -3.52 -8.54 -0.18
C ASN A 129 -2.03 -8.48 0.15
N TYR A 130 -1.17 -8.39 -0.87
CA TYR A 130 0.28 -8.31 -0.69
C TYR A 130 0.68 -7.05 0.09
N LEU A 131 0.13 -5.88 -0.28
CA LEU A 131 0.37 -4.63 0.45
C LEU A 131 -0.07 -4.70 1.92
N SER A 132 -1.06 -5.53 2.25
CA SER A 132 -1.52 -5.73 3.63
C SER A 132 -0.63 -6.69 4.42
N SER A 133 -0.04 -7.68 3.76
CA SER A 133 0.79 -8.71 4.41
C SER A 133 2.24 -8.30 4.57
N GLU A 134 2.76 -7.47 3.67
CA GLU A 134 4.16 -7.09 3.63
C GLU A 134 4.43 -5.91 4.58
N ASP A 135 5.31 -6.12 5.57
CA ASP A 135 5.58 -5.13 6.62
C ASP A 135 6.06 -3.79 6.04
N SER A 136 6.90 -3.85 5.01
CA SER A 136 7.42 -2.66 4.33
C SER A 136 6.34 -1.86 3.60
N CYS A 137 5.15 -2.43 3.38
CA CYS A 137 4.05 -1.83 2.62
C CYS A 137 2.89 -1.32 3.48
N LYS A 138 2.87 -1.59 4.78
CA LYS A 138 1.75 -1.25 5.68
C LYS A 138 1.34 0.22 5.62
N VAL A 139 2.33 1.12 5.58
CA VAL A 139 2.03 2.56 5.53
C VAL A 139 1.39 2.93 4.20
N LEU A 140 1.97 2.49 3.08
CA LEU A 140 1.37 2.74 1.76
C LEU A 140 -0.05 2.19 1.68
N LYS A 141 -0.31 1.00 2.23
CA LYS A 141 -1.65 0.40 2.27
C LYS A 141 -2.67 1.28 3.00
N VAL A 142 -2.31 1.81 4.17
CA VAL A 142 -3.21 2.70 4.92
C VAL A 142 -3.51 3.99 4.16
N PHE A 143 -2.52 4.59 3.50
CA PHE A 143 -2.74 5.77 2.66
C PHE A 143 -3.66 5.45 1.47
N TYR A 144 -3.47 4.30 0.85
CA TYR A 144 -4.34 3.82 -0.22
C TYR A 144 -5.80 3.66 0.26
N ASP A 145 -6.00 3.05 1.42
CA ASP A 145 -7.34 2.87 2.00
C ASP A 145 -8.00 4.20 2.36
N MET A 146 -7.23 5.15 2.89
CA MET A 146 -7.73 6.50 3.19
C MET A 146 -8.13 7.26 1.93
N GLY A 147 -7.36 7.13 0.85
CA GLY A 147 -7.66 7.79 -0.44
C GLY A 147 -8.86 7.17 -1.17
N THR A 148 -9.10 5.87 -0.98
CA THR A 148 -10.18 5.15 -1.65
C THR A 148 -11.48 5.08 -0.85
N SER A 149 -11.43 5.19 0.48
CA SER A 149 -12.62 5.25 1.36
C SER A 149 -13.39 6.59 1.28
N GLN A 150 -12.87 7.58 0.56
CA GLN A 150 -13.54 8.86 0.30
C GLN A 150 -14.42 8.87 -0.97
N ASN A 151 -14.59 7.71 -1.64
CA ASN A 151 -15.46 7.55 -2.81
C ASN A 151 -16.59 6.54 -2.56
#